data_AF-A0A4Q3WAB9-F1
#
_entry.id   AF-A0A4Q3WAB9-F1
#
_cell.length_a   1.000
_cell.length_b   1.000
_cell.length_c   1.000
_cell.angle_alpha   90.00
_cell.angle_beta   90.00
_cell.angle_gamma   90.00
#
_symmetry.space_group_name_H-M   'P 1'
#
loop_
_entity.id
_entity.type
_entity.pdbx_description
1 polymer ?
#
loop_
_entity_poly.entity_id
_entity_poly.type
_entity_poly.pdbx_seq_one_letter_code
_entity_poly.pdbx_strand_id
1 'polypeptide(L)' 'MFSHKFRKTVQTPFGKETYLYWYEIMLLLRRFEEKAGQLYGMQKIRGFCHLYIGQEAVAA' A
#
# COMPACT_ATOMS: atom_id res chain seq x y z
N MET A 1 -27.64 -11.48 -36.05
CA MET A 1 -26.39 -10.75 -36.33
C MET A 1 -25.77 -10.35 -34.98
N PHE A 2 -25.02 -11.24 -34.33
CA PHE A 2 -24.44 -10.98 -33.00
C PHE A 2 -22.92 -10.75 -33.14
N SER A 3 -22.53 -9.49 -33.07
CA SER A 3 -21.13 -9.06 -33.07
C SER A 3 -20.44 -9.54 -31.78
N HIS A 4 -19.53 -10.50 -31.92
CA HIS A 4 -18.64 -10.91 -30.84
C HIS A 4 -17.60 -9.78 -30.63
N LYS A 5 -17.82 -8.92 -29.63
CA LYS A 5 -16.82 -7.95 -29.20
C LYS A 5 -15.62 -8.70 -28.58
N PHE A 6 -14.50 -8.71 -29.27
CA PHE A 6 -13.22 -9.18 -28.73
C PHE A 6 -12.82 -8.31 -27.52
N ARG A 7 -12.78 -8.91 -26.34
CA ARG A 7 -12.30 -8.26 -25.11
C ARG A 7 -10.77 -8.25 -25.18
N LYS A 8 -10.15 -7.08 -25.38
CA LYS A 8 -8.69 -6.93 -25.26
C LYS A 8 -8.29 -7.23 -23.81
N THR A 9 -7.37 -8.16 -23.63
CA THR A 9 -6.69 -8.38 -22.35
C THR A 9 -5.68 -7.24 -22.15
N VAL A 10 -5.83 -6.49 -21.05
CA VAL A 10 -4.85 -5.48 -20.66
C VAL A 10 -3.63 -6.23 -20.15
N GLN A 11 -2.52 -6.17 -20.88
CA GLN A 11 -1.24 -6.70 -20.41
C GLN A 11 -0.68 -5.72 -19.39
N THR A 12 -0.49 -6.17 -18.15
CA THR A 12 0.19 -5.39 -17.12
C THR A 12 1.70 -5.61 -17.23
N PRO A 13 2.51 -4.58 -16.93
CA PRO A 13 3.98 -4.66 -17.01
C PRO A 13 4.59 -5.59 -15.95
N PHE A 14 3.86 -5.87 -14.86
CA PHE A 14 4.30 -6.74 -13.78
C PHE A 14 3.36 -7.94 -13.60
N GLY A 15 3.89 -8.98 -12.96
CA GLY A 15 3.13 -10.17 -12.58
C GLY A 15 2.14 -9.88 -11.44
N LYS A 16 1.09 -10.70 -11.35
CA LYS A 16 0.09 -10.63 -10.28
C LYS A 16 0.74 -10.69 -8.88
N GLU A 17 1.74 -11.54 -8.71
CA GLU A 17 2.52 -11.70 -7.48
C GLU A 17 3.12 -10.37 -7.02
N THR A 18 3.76 -9.63 -7.93
CA THR A 18 4.39 -8.34 -7.62
C THR A 18 3.37 -7.34 -7.07
N TYR A 19 2.20 -7.25 -7.69
CA TYR A 19 1.14 -6.35 -7.22
C TYR A 19 0.60 -6.74 -5.83
N LEU A 20 0.47 -8.03 -5.56
CA LEU A 20 0.03 -8.51 -4.24
C LEU A 20 1.10 -8.23 -3.18
N TYR A 21 2.37 -8.48 -3.50
CA TYR A 21 3.49 -8.17 -2.62
C TYR A 21 3.55 -6.67 -2.28
N TRP A 22 3.49 -5.79 -3.28
CA TRP A 22 3.46 -4.34 -3.04
C TRP A 22 2.28 -3.91 -2.20
N TYR A 23 1.09 -4.47 -2.44
CA TYR A 23 -0.08 -4.20 -1.62
C TYR A 23 0.13 -4.60 -0.15
N GLU A 24 0.70 -5.78 0.10
CA GLU A 24 1.00 -6.25 1.44
C GLU A 24 2.02 -5.35 2.16
N ILE A 25 3.07 -4.91 1.46
CA ILE A 25 4.06 -3.97 1.99
C ILE A 25 3.42 -2.63 2.34
N MET A 26 2.64 -2.04 1.42
CA MET A 26 1.99 -0.75 1.66
C MET A 26 1.01 -0.83 2.84
N LEU A 27 0.23 -1.92 2.93
CA LEU A 27 -0.72 -2.12 4.02
C LEU A 27 0.00 -2.29 5.38
N LEU A 28 1.12 -3.02 5.39
CA LEU A 28 1.94 -3.19 6.57
C LEU A 28 2.50 -1.87 7.06
N LEU A 29 3.07 -1.07 6.17
CA LEU A 29 3.61 0.25 6.49
C LEU A 29 2.52 1.18 7.05
N ARG A 30 1.36 1.26 6.38
CA ARG A 30 0.24 2.06 6.88
C ARG A 30 -0.15 1.69 8.31
N ARG A 31 -0.34 0.41 8.59
CA ARG A 31 -0.76 -0.08 9.92
C ARG A 31 0.31 0.15 10.98
N PHE A 32 1.58 -0.01 10.62
CA PHE A 32 2.69 0.25 11.52
C PHE A 32 2.71 1.74 11.93
N GLU A 33 2.64 2.63 10.94
CA GLU A 33 2.65 4.08 11.15
C GLU A 33 1.42 4.56 11.93
N GLU A 34 0.23 4.04 11.64
CA GLU A 34 -0.98 4.30 12.43
C GLU A 34 -0.81 3.89 13.89
N LYS A 35 -0.20 2.72 14.13
CA LYS A 35 0.07 2.25 15.48
C LYS A 35 1.13 3.09 16.19
N ALA A 36 2.18 3.50 15.48
CA ALA A 36 3.20 4.42 15.99
C ALA A 36 2.56 5.75 16.39
N GLY A 37 1.69 6.33 15.54
CA GLY A 37 0.92 7.54 15.86
C GLY A 37 0.04 7.37 17.10
N GLN A 38 -0.65 6.24 17.24
CA GLN A 38 -1.44 5.94 18.44
C GLN A 38 -0.57 5.89 19.71
N LEU A 39 0.55 5.17 19.67
CA LEU A 39 1.46 5.02 20.81
C LEU A 39 2.15 6.35 21.17
N TYR A 40 2.43 7.18 20.17
CA TYR A 40 2.93 8.53 20.36
C TYR A 40 1.89 9.42 21.07
N GLY A 41 0.62 9.38 20.66
CA GLY A 41 -0.47 10.07 21.35
C GLY A 41 -0.68 9.60 22.80
N MET A 42 -0.39 8.33 23.08
CA MET A 42 -0.38 7.76 24.44
C MET A 42 0.89 8.08 25.24
N GLN A 43 1.79 8.90 24.72
CA GLN A 43 3.09 9.26 25.32
C GLN A 43 4.01 8.05 25.61
N LYS A 44 3.79 6.92 24.91
CA LYS A 44 4.66 5.74 24.98
C LYS A 44 5.90 5.87 24.10
N ILE A 45 5.84 6.73 23.09
CA ILE A 45 6.98 7.16 22.26
C ILE A 45 7.32 8.59 22.65
N ARG A 46 8.59 8.88 22.95
CA ARG A 46 9.07 10.20 23.38
C ARG A 46 9.89 10.87 22.27
N GLY A 47 10.01 12.20 22.32
CA GLY A 47 10.72 12.97 21.31
C GLY A 47 9.84 13.27 20.10
N PHE A 48 10.39 13.20 18.90
CA PHE A 48 9.65 13.44 17.65
C PHE A 48 9.23 12.11 17.00
N CYS A 49 8.02 12.07 16.46
CA CYS A 49 7.50 10.95 15.69
C CYS A 49 7.07 11.46 14.31
N HIS A 50 7.89 11.20 13.29
CA HIS A 50 7.59 11.54 11.91
C HIS A 50 6.89 10.35 11.27
N LEU A 51 5.70 10.57 10.73
CA LEU A 51 4.91 9.52 10.11
C LEU A 51 4.95 9.64 8.60
N TYR A 52 5.08 8.51 7.91
CA TYR A 52 5.13 8.42 6.44
C TYR A 52 3.78 8.00 5.82
N ILE A 53 2.68 8.23 6.55
CA ILE A 53 1.33 7.90 6.11
C ILE A 53 0.99 8.65 4.82
N GLY A 54 0.55 7.89 3.81
CA GLY A 54 0.20 8.40 2.48
C GLY A 54 1.34 8.35 1.47
N GLN A 55 2.54 7.96 1.89
CA GLN A 55 3.73 7.85 1.03
C GLN A 55 4.23 6.40 0.91
N GLU A 56 3.38 5.40 1.21
CA GLU A 56 3.76 3.99 1.24
C GLU A 56 4.24 3.46 -0.10
N ALA A 57 3.70 4.01 -1.19
CA ALA A 57 4.08 3.65 -2.56
C ALA A 57 5.54 4.01 -2.90
N VAL A 58 6.21 4.86 -2.12
CA VAL A 58 7.64 5.16 -2.32
C VAL A 58 8.53 4.03 -1.78
N ALA A 59 8.01 3.24 -0.83
CA ALA A 59 8.74 2.17 -0.16
C ALA A 59 8.44 0.76 -0.70
N ALA A 60 7.37 0.61 -1.48
CA ALA A 60 6.96 -0.64 -2.14
C ALA A 60 7.53 -0.72 -3.56
#